data_AF-W0C4B0-F1
#
_entry.id   AF-W0C4B0-F1
#
_cell.length_a   1.000
_cell.length_b   1.000
_cell.length_c   1.000
_cell.angle_alpha   90.00
_cell.angle_beta   90.00
_cell.angle_gamma   90.00
#
_symmetry.space_group_name_H-M   'P 1'
#
loop_
_entity.id
_entity.type
_entity.pdbx_description
1 polymer ?
#
loop_
_entity_poly.entity_id
_entity_poly.type
_entity_poly.pdbx_seq_one_letter_code
_entity_poly.pdbx_strand_id
1 'polypeptide(L)'
;AGIFLPTPYTGFKAIRAGLLTDTYLEAQHVNQHKKAYDDLVFDAKTFRRIEQYKHSGHMYEYLSRSIAPEIYGHQDVKKALLLLLIGGVTKEMGDGMRIRG
;
A
#
# COMPACT_ATOMS: atom_id res chain seq x y z
N ALA A 1 6.49 -0.94 -16.67
CA ALA A 1 7.53 -1.15 -17.70
C ALA A 1 7.12 -0.39 -18.95
N GLY A 2 8.09 0.18 -19.67
CA GLY A 2 7.81 1.05 -20.81
C GLY A 2 9.07 1.38 -21.59
N ILE A 3 8.88 2.11 -22.69
CA ILE A 3 9.95 2.54 -23.60
C ILE A 3 10.15 4.04 -23.44
N PHE A 4 11.39 4.48 -23.23
CA PHE A 4 11.73 5.89 -23.14
C PHE A 4 12.01 6.43 -24.54
N LEU A 5 11.29 7.48 -24.94
CA LEU A 5 11.35 8.01 -26.30
C LEU A 5 11.54 9.53 -26.29
N PRO A 6 12.51 10.05 -27.08
CA PRO A 6 12.61 11.46 -27.37
C PRO A 6 11.71 11.86 -28.53
N THR A 7 11.04 12.99 -28.41
CA THR A 7 10.28 13.67 -29.47
C THR A 7 11.03 14.94 -29.88
N PRO A 8 11.66 14.96 -31.06
CA PRO A 8 12.34 16.16 -31.54
C PRO A 8 11.31 17.24 -31.89
N TYR A 9 11.63 18.50 -31.59
CA TYR A 9 10.79 19.60 -32.03
C TYR A 9 10.84 19.75 -33.55
N THR A 10 9.71 20.07 -34.17
CA THR A 10 9.60 20.32 -35.62
C THR A 10 9.16 21.77 -35.90
N GLY A 11 9.35 22.23 -37.15
CA GLY A 11 8.92 23.56 -37.60
C GLY A 11 9.61 24.73 -36.89
N PHE A 12 8.91 25.85 -36.71
CA PHE A 12 9.46 27.07 -36.07
C PHE A 12 9.93 26.87 -34.63
N LYS A 13 9.40 25.84 -33.93
CA LYS A 13 9.85 25.48 -32.57
C LYS A 13 11.24 24.84 -32.60
N ALA A 14 11.58 24.07 -33.65
CA ALA A 14 12.90 23.47 -33.82
C ALA A 14 14.01 24.53 -33.95
N ILE A 15 13.73 25.64 -34.66
CA ILE A 15 14.68 26.73 -34.91
C ILE A 15 15.15 27.39 -33.60
N ARG A 16 14.29 27.45 -32.57
CA ARG A 16 14.63 28.02 -31.25
C ARG A 16 15.17 26.99 -30.26
N ALA A 17 14.77 25.73 -30.38
CA ALA A 17 15.07 24.69 -29.39
C ALA A 17 16.44 24.02 -29.60
N GLY A 18 17.06 24.14 -30.78
CA GLY A 18 18.37 23.53 -31.05
C GLY A 18 18.32 22.01 -30.97
N LEU A 19 19.15 21.41 -30.10
CA LEU A 19 19.24 19.95 -29.89
C LEU A 19 18.32 19.43 -28.77
N LEU A 20 17.46 20.28 -28.19
CA LEU A 20 16.55 19.87 -27.13
C LEU A 20 15.44 18.98 -27.70
N THR A 21 15.06 17.95 -26.94
CA THR A 21 13.95 17.05 -27.25
C THR A 21 13.06 16.90 -26.03
N ASP A 22 11.75 16.95 -26.21
CA ASP A 22 10.83 16.49 -25.16
C ASP A 22 10.99 14.98 -25.01
N THR A 23 10.85 14.48 -23.79
CA THR A 23 10.94 13.03 -23.54
C THR A 23 9.68 12.56 -22.87
N TYR A 24 9.25 11.35 -23.24
CA TYR A 24 8.14 10.69 -22.59
C TYR A 24 8.44 9.20 -22.43
N LEU A 25 7.71 8.58 -21.51
CA LEU A 25 7.75 7.14 -21.30
C LEU A 25 6.45 6.54 -21.85
N GLU A 26 6.56 5.75 -22.91
CA GLU A 26 5.42 4.99 -23.41
C GLU A 26 5.21 3.76 -22.51
N ALA A 27 4.09 3.74 -21.79
CA ALA A 27 3.77 2.68 -20.86
C ALA A 27 3.34 1.42 -21.63
N GLN A 28 4.12 0.35 -21.52
CA GLN A 28 3.82 -0.95 -22.13
C GLN A 28 3.09 -1.87 -21.15
N HIS A 29 3.44 -1.78 -19.87
CA HIS A 29 2.82 -2.58 -18.83
C HIS A 29 2.78 -1.80 -17.52
N VAL A 30 1.59 -1.73 -16.91
CA VAL A 30 1.38 -1.03 -15.64
C VAL A 30 1.07 -2.06 -14.55
N ASN A 31 1.98 -2.16 -13.58
CA ASN A 31 1.76 -2.92 -12.35
C ASN A 31 1.18 -1.99 -11.29
N GLN A 32 -0.08 -2.18 -10.92
CA GLN A 32 -0.67 -1.44 -9.81
C GLN A 32 -0.17 -2.01 -8.48
N HIS A 33 0.68 -1.24 -7.79
CA HIS A 33 1.26 -1.64 -6.50
C HIS A 33 0.31 -1.43 -5.32
N LYS A 34 -0.51 -0.37 -5.37
CA LYS A 34 -1.58 -0.15 -4.40
C LYS A 34 -2.83 -0.88 -4.89
N LYS A 35 -2.83 -2.18 -4.67
CA LYS A 35 -4.01 -3.02 -4.87
C LYS A 35 -5.05 -2.69 -3.78
N ALA A 36 -6.33 -2.71 -4.11
CA ALA A 36 -7.36 -2.71 -3.09
C ALA A 36 -7.15 -3.93 -2.18
N TYR A 37 -7.54 -3.86 -0.90
CA TYR A 37 -7.36 -4.99 0.03
C TYR A 37 -7.98 -6.29 -0.50
N ASP A 38 -9.05 -6.18 -1.28
CA ASP A 38 -9.76 -7.31 -1.90
C ASP A 38 -8.94 -8.02 -2.99
N ASP A 39 -7.96 -7.34 -3.59
CA ASP A 39 -7.08 -7.88 -4.64
C ASP A 39 -5.79 -8.51 -4.08
N LEU A 40 -5.66 -8.59 -2.75
CA LEU A 40 -4.54 -9.28 -2.10
C LEU A 40 -4.69 -10.79 -2.31
N VAL A 41 -3.93 -11.32 -3.26
CA VAL A 41 -3.80 -12.77 -3.46
C VAL A 41 -3.02 -13.36 -2.29
N PHE A 42 -3.70 -14.13 -1.44
CA PHE A 42 -3.04 -14.85 -0.35
C PHE A 42 -2.24 -16.03 -0.89
N ASP A 43 -0.92 -15.97 -0.77
CA ASP A 43 -0.05 -17.11 -1.04
C ASP A 43 -0.23 -18.22 0.02
N ALA A 44 -0.11 -19.47 -0.41
CA ALA A 44 -0.23 -20.65 0.46
C ALA A 44 0.77 -20.62 1.63
N LYS A 45 1.97 -20.04 1.40
CA LYS A 45 2.97 -19.85 2.46
C LYS A 45 2.48 -18.89 3.55
N THR A 46 1.84 -17.80 3.15
CA THR A 46 1.29 -16.79 4.07
C THR A 46 0.18 -17.41 4.91
N PHE A 47 -0.72 -18.18 4.29
CA PHE A 47 -1.81 -18.86 5.01
C PHE A 47 -1.28 -19.83 6.07
N ARG A 48 -0.26 -20.64 5.73
CA ARG A 48 0.38 -21.55 6.70
C ARG A 48 0.96 -20.81 7.90
N ARG A 49 1.60 -19.65 7.69
CA ARG A 49 2.14 -18.84 8.79
C ARG A 49 1.03 -18.30 9.69
N ILE A 50 -0.08 -17.84 9.11
CA ILE A 50 -1.25 -17.36 9.88
C ILE A 50 -1.77 -18.47 10.80
N GLU A 51 -2.00 -19.67 10.27
CA GLU A 51 -2.51 -20.79 11.07
C GLU A 51 -1.52 -21.23 12.16
N GLN A 52 -0.21 -21.17 11.92
CA GLN A 52 0.80 -21.44 12.95
C GLN A 52 0.67 -20.48 14.14
N TYR A 53 0.50 -19.18 13.88
CA TYR A 53 0.43 -18.18 14.96
C TYR A 53 -0.94 -18.14 15.64
N LYS A 54 -2.02 -18.58 14.97
CA LYS A 54 -3.38 -18.62 15.51
C LYS A 54 -3.49 -19.39 16.83
N HIS A 55 -2.70 -20.46 16.98
CA HIS A 55 -2.70 -21.29 18.18
C HIS A 55 -1.76 -20.80 19.30
N SER A 56 -1.01 -19.71 19.09
CA SER A 56 -0.01 -19.24 20.06
C SER A 56 -0.58 -18.52 21.30
N GLY A 57 -1.86 -18.12 21.28
CA GLY A 57 -2.55 -17.48 22.42
C GLY A 57 -2.12 -16.05 22.78
N HIS A 58 -0.96 -15.57 22.32
CA HIS A 58 -0.38 -14.27 22.71
C HIS A 58 -0.23 -13.28 21.54
N MET A 59 -1.06 -13.40 20.50
CA MET A 59 -0.93 -12.63 19.27
C MET A 59 -0.95 -11.12 19.49
N TYR A 60 -1.84 -10.62 20.36
CA TYR A 60 -1.98 -9.18 20.59
C TYR A 60 -0.70 -8.53 21.12
N GLU A 61 -0.08 -9.16 22.11
CA GLU A 61 1.19 -8.71 22.68
C GLU A 61 2.34 -8.87 21.67
N TYR A 62 2.36 -9.99 20.95
CA TYR A 62 3.37 -10.28 19.93
C TYR A 62 3.38 -9.23 18.80
N LEU A 63 2.19 -8.91 18.26
CA LEU A 63 2.04 -7.91 17.21
C LEU A 63 2.36 -6.50 17.72
N SER A 64 1.93 -6.15 18.94
CA SER A 64 2.24 -4.85 19.55
C SER A 64 3.75 -4.64 19.67
N ARG A 65 4.51 -5.66 20.10
CA ARG A 65 5.98 -5.59 20.19
C ARG A 65 6.66 -5.48 18.85
N SER A 66 6.00 -5.94 17.78
CA SER A 66 6.49 -5.84 16.41
C SER A 66 6.32 -4.43 15.82
N ILE A 67 5.54 -3.55 16.46
CA ILE A 67 5.40 -2.14 16.06
C ILE A 67 6.54 -1.32 16.64
N ALA A 68 7.32 -0.68 15.76
CA ALA A 68 8.48 0.14 16.11
C ALA A 68 9.37 -0.56 17.16
N PRO A 69 9.89 -1.77 16.88
CA PRO A 69 10.64 -2.57 17.84
C PRO A 69 11.91 -1.86 18.34
N GLU A 70 12.39 -0.86 17.61
CA GLU A 70 13.54 -0.02 17.95
C GLU A 70 13.26 0.90 19.16
N ILE A 71 12.00 1.13 19.52
CA ILE A 71 11.60 1.96 20.66
C ILE A 71 11.30 1.07 21.87
N TYR A 72 12.06 1.25 22.94
CA TYR A 72 11.79 0.59 24.23
C TYR A 72 10.58 1.21 24.95
N GLY A 73 9.79 0.37 25.64
CA GLY A 73 8.62 0.81 26.41
C GLY A 73 7.37 1.11 25.56
N HIS A 74 6.51 2.00 26.06
CA HIS A 74 5.28 2.47 25.41
C HIS A 74 4.33 1.37 24.90
N GLN A 75 4.22 0.26 25.65
CA GLN A 75 3.42 -0.89 25.22
C GLN A 75 1.95 -0.54 24.97
N ASP A 76 1.35 0.32 25.81
CA ASP A 76 -0.05 0.70 25.66
C ASP A 76 -0.30 1.58 24.43
N VAL A 77 0.66 2.44 24.08
CA VAL A 77 0.59 3.24 22.85
C VAL A 77 0.69 2.34 21.62
N LYS A 78 1.63 1.39 21.62
CA LYS A 78 1.80 0.43 20.52
C LYS A 78 0.56 -0.46 20.35
N LYS A 79 -0.03 -0.90 21.46
CA LYS A 79 -1.31 -1.62 21.50
C LYS A 79 -2.45 -0.80 20.92
N ALA A 80 -2.58 0.47 21.31
CA ALA A 80 -3.60 1.36 20.77
C ALA A 80 -3.44 1.57 19.25
N LEU A 81 -2.20 1.78 18.78
CA LEU A 81 -1.91 1.88 17.35
C LEU A 81 -2.25 0.58 16.60
N LEU A 82 -1.94 -0.57 17.18
CA LEU A 82 -2.32 -1.87 16.60
C LEU A 82 -3.84 -1.98 16.42
N LEU A 83 -4.61 -1.60 17.46
CA LEU A 83 -6.08 -1.62 17.38
C LEU A 83 -6.62 -0.59 16.37
N LEU A 84 -5.96 0.56 16.21
CA LEU A 84 -6.33 1.55 15.19
C LEU A 84 -6.10 1.04 13.76
N LEU A 85 -5.03 0.25 13.54
CA LEU A 85 -4.71 -0.32 12.24
C LEU A 85 -5.63 -1.48 11.83
N ILE A 86 -6.14 -2.23 12.80
CA ILE A 86 -6.99 -3.41 12.56
C ILE A 86 -8.48 -3.08 12.70
N GLY A 87 -8.83 -2.11 13.55
CA GLY A 87 -10.18 -1.61 13.75
C GLY A 87 -10.66 -0.69 12.61
N GLY A 88 -11.85 -0.10 12.74
CA GLY A 88 -12.34 0.82 11.72
C GLY A 88 -13.49 0.33 10.85
N VAL A 89 -14.19 -0.75 11.23
CA VAL A 89 -15.23 -1.32 10.36
C VAL A 89 -16.45 -0.39 10.33
N THR A 90 -16.60 0.31 9.20
CA THR A 90 -17.80 1.13 8.95
C THR A 90 -19.03 0.23 8.95
N LYS A 91 -20.04 0.60 9.74
CA LYS A 91 -21.30 -0.13 9.82
C LYS A 91 -22.38 0.60 9.06
N GLU A 92 -23.05 -0.11 8.17
CA GLU A 92 -24.29 0.34 7.54
C GLU A 92 -25.46 -0.17 8.36
N MET A 93 -26.35 0.75 8.76
CA MET A 93 -27.58 0.42 9.46
C MET A 93 -28.70 0.20 8.44
N GLY A 94 -29.76 -0.53 8.84
CA GLY A 94 -30.84 -0.91 7.92
C GLY A 94 -31.64 0.25 7.33
N ASP A 95 -31.46 1.47 7.84
CA ASP A 95 -32.03 2.72 7.35
C ASP A 95 -31.13 3.48 6.36
N GLY A 96 -29.95 2.94 6.05
CA GLY A 96 -28.96 3.55 5.16
C GLY A 96 -27.97 4.49 5.85
N MET A 97 -28.05 4.68 7.17
CA MET A 97 -27.05 5.45 7.92
C MET A 97 -25.71 4.70 7.99
N ARG A 98 -24.60 5.42 7.79
CA ARG A 98 -23.24 4.87 7.93
C ARG A 98 -22.57 5.41 9.19
N ILE A 99 -22.19 4.51 10.09
CA ILE A 99 -21.42 4.85 11.29
C ILE A 99 -19.95 4.56 11.02
N ARG A 100 -19.11 5.59 11.19
CA ARG A 100 -17.65 5.45 11.08
C ARG A 100 -17.16 4.48 12.16
N GLY A 101 -16.46 3.43 11.74
CA GLY A 101 -15.75 2.52 12.63
C GLY A 101 -14.42 3.06 13.11
#